data_AF-A0A7C2PMW0-F1
#
_entry.id   AF-A0A7C2PMW0-F1
#
_cell.length_a   1.000
_cell.length_b   1.000
_cell.length_c   1.000
_cell.angle_alpha   90.00
_cell.angle_beta   90.00
_cell.angle_gamma   90.00
#
_symmetry.space_group_name_H-M   'P 1'
#
loop_
_entity.id
_entity.type
_entity.pdbx_description
1 polymer ?
#
loop_
_entity_poly.entity_id
_entity_poly.type
_entity_poly.pdbx_seq_one_letter_code
_entity_poly.pdbx_strand_id
1 'polypeptide(L)'
;ADTKFEFGLDEAGRLTLMDEVLTPDSSRFWPADQYRVGSSPPSFDKQFVRNYLETLDWDKQAPGPRLPAAIITATQAKYAEALQRLTGLTVT
;
A
#
# COMPACT_ATOMS: atom_id res chain seq x y z
N ALA A 1 4.92 -0.58 10.07
CA ALA A 1 5.71 0.61 10.42
C ALA A 1 4.81 1.73 10.91
N ASP A 2 3.80 2.12 10.12
CA ASP A 2 2.79 3.13 10.47
C ASP A 2 1.49 2.86 9.68
N THR A 3 0.43 3.58 10.03
CA THR A 3 -0.87 3.57 9.33
C THR A 3 -1.57 4.92 9.44
N LYS A 4 -2.39 5.24 8.45
CA LYS A 4 -3.35 6.36 8.46
C LYS A 4 -4.74 5.83 8.81
N PHE A 5 -5.46 6.54 9.67
CA PHE A 5 -6.88 6.31 9.95
C PHE A 5 -7.68 7.56 9.60
N GLU A 6 -8.94 7.38 9.25
CA GLU A 6 -9.91 8.46 9.15
C GLU A 6 -11.04 8.22 10.14
N PHE A 7 -11.50 9.29 10.77
CA PHE A 7 -12.58 9.25 11.75
C PHE A 7 -13.59 10.34 11.45
N GLY A 8 -14.85 10.06 11.77
CA GLY A 8 -15.93 11.05 11.78
C GLY A 8 -16.72 10.99 13.08
N LEU A 9 -17.51 12.03 13.34
CA LEU A 9 -18.48 12.07 14.43
C LEU A 9 -19.86 11.79 13.86
N ASP A 10 -20.64 10.91 14.50
CA ASP A 10 -22.06 10.76 14.17
C ASP A 10 -22.91 11.89 14.80
N GLU A 11 -24.23 11.88 14.54
CA GLU A 11 -25.16 12.91 15.04
C GLU A 11 -25.21 13.02 16.57
N ALA A 12 -24.85 11.95 17.28
CA ALA A 12 -24.76 11.92 18.74
C ALA A 12 -23.36 12.32 19.26
N GLY A 13 -22.44 12.73 18.37
CA GLY A 13 -21.07 13.10 18.71
C GLY A 13 -20.17 11.90 19.00
N ARG A 14 -20.55 10.68 18.62
CA ARG A 14 -19.71 9.50 18.82
C ARG A 14 -18.68 9.38 17.69
N LEU A 15 -17.41 9.27 18.10
CA LEU A 15 -16.30 9.05 17.18
C LEU A 15 -16.38 7.64 16.58
N THR A 16 -16.39 7.59 15.25
CA THR A 16 -16.49 6.36 14.47
C THR A 16 -15.31 6.27 13.52
N LEU A 17 -14.68 5.09 13.48
CA LEU A 17 -13.65 4.77 12.49
C LEU A 17 -14.29 4.64 11.12
N MET A 18 -13.66 5.25 10.12
CA MET A 18 -14.12 5.29 8.73
C MET A 18 -13.00 4.85 7.79
N ASP A 19 -13.30 4.89 6.49
CA ASP A 19 -12.37 4.56 5.40
C ASP A 19 -11.77 3.13 5.53
N GLU A 20 -10.77 2.82 4.72
CA GLU A 20 -10.01 1.58 4.83
C GLU A 20 -9.08 1.56 6.05
N VAL A 21 -8.94 0.39 6.64
CA VAL A 21 -8.23 0.19 7.91
C VAL A 21 -7.19 -0.90 7.72
N LEU A 22 -5.93 -0.57 8.00
CA LEU A 22 -4.81 -1.51 7.96
C LEU A 22 -4.70 -2.26 6.63
N THR A 23 -4.85 -1.54 5.53
CA THR A 23 -4.60 -2.06 4.17
C THR A 23 -3.18 -1.66 3.72
N PRO A 24 -2.61 -2.29 2.68
CA PRO A 24 -1.33 -1.85 2.12
C PRO A 24 -1.36 -0.43 1.52
N ASP A 25 -2.55 0.16 1.36
CA ASP A 25 -2.72 1.53 0.89
C ASP A 25 -2.63 2.54 2.04
N SER A 26 -3.26 2.23 3.17
CA SER A 26 -3.26 3.08 4.37
C SER A 26 -2.10 2.80 5.32
N SER A 27 -1.40 1.67 5.16
CA SER A 27 -0.31 1.21 6.04
C SER A 27 0.98 0.88 5.30
N ARG A 28 2.11 1.14 5.96
CA ARG A 28 3.42 0.63 5.54
C ARG A 28 3.70 -0.71 6.22
N PHE A 29 3.64 -1.79 5.44
CA PHE A 29 3.98 -3.13 5.90
C PHE A 29 5.40 -3.50 5.55
N TRP A 30 6.16 -3.88 6.58
CA TRP A 30 7.53 -4.34 6.45
C TRP A 30 7.64 -5.82 6.84
N PRO A 31 8.37 -6.64 6.07
CA PRO A 31 8.70 -8.00 6.47
C PRO A 31 9.59 -7.96 7.71
N ALA A 32 9.09 -8.52 8.83
CA ALA A 32 9.78 -8.46 10.12
C ALA A 32 11.15 -9.16 10.09
N ASP A 33 11.28 -10.22 9.27
CA ASP A 33 12.51 -10.98 9.05
C ASP A 33 13.59 -10.22 8.27
N GLN A 34 13.23 -9.12 7.61
CA GLN A 34 14.15 -8.31 6.80
C GLN A 34 14.42 -6.92 7.41
N TYR A 35 13.68 -6.53 8.45
CA TYR A 35 13.84 -5.24 9.10
C TYR A 35 15.16 -5.16 9.88
N ARG A 36 15.88 -4.05 9.71
CA ARG A 36 17.02 -3.66 10.53
C ARG A 36 16.91 -2.18 10.89
N VAL A 37 17.28 -1.83 12.12
CA VAL A 37 17.35 -0.41 12.52
C VAL A 37 18.28 0.34 11.58
N GLY A 38 17.82 1.50 11.09
CA GLY A 38 18.55 2.31 10.10
C GLY A 38 18.40 1.86 8.64
N SER A 39 17.57 0.85 8.35
CA SER A 39 17.25 0.43 6.98
C SER A 39 15.87 0.91 6.51
N SER A 40 15.66 0.94 5.19
CA SER A 40 14.35 1.09 4.56
C SER A 40 14.01 -0.21 3.85
N PRO A 41 13.34 -1.16 4.53
CA PRO A 41 13.12 -2.50 3.99
C PRO A 41 12.12 -2.49 2.82
N PRO A 42 12.09 -3.56 2.02
CA PRO A 42 11.07 -3.72 0.97
C PRO A 42 9.66 -3.59 1.56
N SER A 43 8.81 -2.78 0.94
CA SER A 43 7.41 -2.59 1.38
C SER A 43 6.46 -3.47 0.58
N PHE A 44 5.37 -3.92 1.21
CA PHE A 44 4.28 -4.66 0.55
C PHE A 44 3.23 -3.72 -0.11
N ASP A 45 3.61 -2.47 -0.38
CA ASP A 45 2.70 -1.42 -0.83
C ASP A 45 2.97 -0.99 -2.28
N LYS A 46 2.46 0.21 -2.63
CA LYS A 46 2.59 0.91 -3.91
C LYS A 46 4.03 1.19 -4.36
N GLN A 47 5.06 0.73 -3.65
CA GLN A 47 6.46 1.03 -3.96
C GLN A 47 6.88 0.58 -5.37
N PHE A 48 6.32 -0.50 -5.92
CA PHE A 48 6.62 -0.92 -7.30
C PHE A 48 6.16 0.10 -8.35
N VAL A 49 4.95 0.61 -8.19
CA VAL A 49 4.40 1.66 -9.06
C VAL A 49 5.19 2.94 -8.88
N ARG A 50 5.48 3.35 -7.64
CA ARG A 50 6.29 4.55 -7.37
C ARG A 50 7.67 4.45 -8.01
N ASN A 51 8.39 3.36 -7.76
CA ASN A 51 9.72 3.14 -8.34
C ASN A 51 9.69 3.18 -9.87
N TYR A 52 8.69 2.56 -10.50
CA TYR A 52 8.53 2.63 -11.96
C TYR A 52 8.27 4.06 -12.44
N LEU A 53 7.37 4.81 -11.79
CA LEU A 53 7.06 6.18 -12.17
C LEU A 53 8.26 7.11 -12.04
N GLU A 54 9.12 6.92 -11.04
CA GLU A 54 10.37 7.68 -10.88
C GLU A 54 11.42 7.36 -11.97
N THR A 55 11.22 6.32 -12.79
CA THR A 55 12.09 6.06 -13.97
C THR A 55 11.67 6.84 -15.21
N LEU A 56 10.51 7.48 -15.19
CA LEU A 56 9.93 8.20 -16.32
C LEU A 56 10.23 9.70 -16.19
N ASP A 57 10.33 10.40 -17.32
CA ASP A 57 10.39 11.87 -17.37
C ASP A 57 9.00 12.51 -17.19
N TRP A 58 8.19 11.93 -16.30
CA TRP A 58 6.82 12.39 -16.05
C TRP A 58 6.82 13.44 -14.94
N ASP A 59 6.32 14.63 -15.26
CA ASP A 59 6.21 15.80 -14.37
C ASP A 59 5.16 15.67 -13.26
N LYS A 60 4.56 14.48 -13.11
CA LYS A 60 3.50 14.16 -12.13
C LYS A 60 2.20 14.92 -12.37
N GLN A 61 1.96 15.43 -13.59
CA GLN A 61 0.70 16.03 -14.01
C GLN A 61 -0.23 15.04 -14.72
N ALA A 62 -1.53 15.23 -14.59
CA ALA A 62 -2.51 14.41 -15.28
C ALA A 62 -2.56 14.72 -16.80
N PRO A 63 -2.78 13.72 -17.66
CA PRO A 63 -2.99 12.30 -17.36
C PRO A 63 -1.68 11.56 -17.04
N GLY A 64 -1.74 10.62 -16.07
CA GLY A 64 -0.60 9.77 -15.75
C GLY A 64 -0.27 8.74 -16.84
N PRO A 65 0.98 8.24 -16.88
CA PRO A 65 1.40 7.27 -17.88
C PRO A 65 0.70 5.91 -17.70
N ARG A 66 0.59 5.15 -18.79
CA ARG A 66 0.15 3.75 -18.71
C ARG A 66 1.24 2.90 -18.06
N LEU A 67 0.85 2.06 -17.11
CA LEU A 67 1.75 1.12 -16.46
C LEU A 67 1.95 -0.14 -17.32
N PRO A 68 3.18 -0.65 -17.46
CA PRO A 68 3.44 -1.94 -18.09
C PRO A 68 2.75 -3.09 -17.33
N ALA A 69 2.32 -4.11 -18.07
CA ALA A 69 1.65 -5.28 -17.48
C ALA A 69 2.48 -5.97 -16.37
N ALA A 70 3.81 -5.96 -16.51
CA ALA A 70 4.71 -6.51 -15.49
C ALA A 70 4.64 -5.76 -14.16
N ILE A 71 4.54 -4.42 -14.19
CA ILE A 71 4.41 -3.60 -12.98
C ILE A 71 3.05 -3.82 -12.32
N ILE A 72 1.99 -3.92 -13.14
CA ILE A 72 0.63 -4.22 -12.66
C ILE A 72 0.62 -5.58 -11.96
N THR A 73 1.13 -6.62 -12.62
CA THR A 73 1.17 -8.00 -12.11
C THR A 73 2.01 -8.09 -10.82
N ALA A 74 3.18 -7.47 -10.80
CA ALA A 74 4.05 -7.46 -9.61
C ALA A 74 3.39 -6.74 -8.43
N THR A 75 2.69 -5.62 -8.70
CA THR A 75 1.93 -4.90 -7.67
C THR A 75 0.80 -5.77 -7.14
N GLN A 76 -0.04 -6.36 -8.01
CA GLN A 76 -1.13 -7.25 -7.59
C GLN A 76 -0.64 -8.43 -6.74
N ALA A 77 0.46 -9.08 -7.14
CA ALA A 77 1.04 -10.18 -6.40
C ALA A 77 1.44 -9.79 -4.96
N LYS A 78 1.91 -8.55 -4.76
CA LYS A 78 2.29 -8.05 -3.43
C LYS A 78 1.10 -7.79 -2.53
N TYR A 79 0.00 -7.30 -3.06
CA TYR A 79 -1.26 -7.16 -2.31
C TYR A 79 -1.84 -8.54 -1.96
N ALA A 80 -1.82 -9.49 -2.90
CA ALA A 80 -2.25 -10.85 -2.64
C ALA A 80 -1.39 -11.54 -1.56
N GLU A 81 -0.07 -11.35 -1.61
CA GLU A 81 0.85 -11.83 -0.58
C GLU A 81 0.56 -11.20 0.79
N ALA A 82 0.31 -9.88 0.85
CA ALA A 82 -0.04 -9.21 2.10
C ALA A 82 -1.36 -9.74 2.67
N LEU A 83 -2.40 -9.89 1.84
CA LEU A 83 -3.68 -10.46 2.25
C LEU A 83 -3.50 -11.87 2.82
N GLN A 84 -2.76 -12.73 2.11
CA GLN A 84 -2.52 -14.10 2.53
C GLN A 84 -1.76 -14.16 3.87
N ARG A 85 -0.70 -13.37 4.03
CA ARG A 85 0.10 -13.36 5.26
C ARG A 85 -0.67 -12.82 6.46
N LEU A 86 -1.53 -11.81 6.26
CA LEU A 86 -2.28 -11.17 7.35
C LEU A 86 -3.54 -11.93 7.74
N THR A 87 -4.20 -12.59 6.77
CA THR A 87 -5.55 -13.16 6.98
C THR A 87 -5.66 -14.65 6.70
N GLY A 88 -4.68 -15.24 6.01
CA GLY A 88 -4.75 -16.62 5.51
C GLY A 88 -5.61 -16.80 4.25
N LEU A 89 -6.28 -15.74 3.75
CA LEU A 89 -7.12 -15.81 2.56
C LEU A 89 -6.30 -15.77 1.28
N THR A 90 -6.78 -16.44 0.23
CA THR A 90 -6.18 -16.41 -1.12
C THR A 90 -7.19 -15.85 -2.11
N VAL A 91 -6.72 -14.99 -3.00
CA VAL A 91 -7.47 -14.48 -4.14
C VAL A 91 -6.89 -15.07 -5.42
N THR A 92 -7.78 -15.60 -6.27
CA THR A 92 -7.49 -16.18 -7.59
C THR A 92 -7.61 -15.15 -8.68
#